data_AF-A0A5B7A451-F1
#
_entry.id   AF-A0A5B7A451-F1
#
_cell.length_a   1.000
_cell.length_b   1.000
_cell.length_c   1.000
_cell.angle_alpha   90.00
_cell.angle_beta   90.00
_cell.angle_gamma   90.00
#
_symmetry.space_group_name_H-M   'P 1'
#
loop_
_entity.id
_entity.type
_entity.pdbx_description
1 polymer ?
#
loop_
_entity_poly.entity_id
_entity_poly.type
_entity_poly.pdbx_seq_one_letter_code
_entity_poly.pdbx_strand_id
1 'polypeptide(L)'
;LTPEVASIPVPKLKNVSRLRTEHQVYELPDSHPLLKGLDKRETDDPCSYLLAIWTPGETANSIQPSERTCSSQEFGKLCDEKTCFSCNSIREASSQTVRGTLLIPCRTAMRGSFPLNGTYFQVNEVFADHDSSINPIDVPRAWIWNLPRRTVYFGTSIPTIFKGLSTEGIQYCFWRGFVCVRGFDQKTRAPRPLMARLHFPASKLTRTKGKTEDR
;
A
#
# COMPACT_ATOMS: atom_id res chain seq x y z
N LEU A 1 26.48 11.86 14.85
CA LEU A 1 25.18 11.20 15.08
C LEU A 1 25.31 10.43 16.40
N THR A 2 24.55 10.80 17.44
CA THR A 2 24.62 10.13 18.74
C THR A 2 24.03 8.72 18.66
N PRO A 3 24.60 7.73 19.37
CA PRO A 3 24.12 6.33 19.33
C PRO A 3 22.66 6.17 19.79
N GLU A 4 22.14 7.12 20.56
CA GLU A 4 20.76 7.17 21.05
C GLU A 4 19.72 7.50 19.96
N VAL A 5 20.13 8.16 18.87
CA VAL A 5 19.23 8.43 17.72
C VAL A 5 19.17 7.21 16.79
N ALA A 6 20.21 6.38 16.80
CA ALA A 6 20.28 5.13 16.03
C ALA A 6 19.52 3.96 16.69
N SER A 7 19.07 4.09 17.94
CA SER A 7 18.34 3.05 18.68
C SER A 7 16.82 3.19 18.61
N ILE A 8 16.29 4.25 17.99
CA ILE A 8 14.85 4.38 17.74
C ILE A 8 14.46 3.29 16.72
N PRO A 9 13.60 2.32 17.09
CA PRO A 9 13.15 1.31 16.14
C PRO A 9 12.55 2.03 14.94
N VAL A 10 13.08 1.78 13.75
CA VAL A 10 12.54 2.36 12.52
C VAL A 10 11.05 2.04 12.48
N PRO A 11 10.15 3.04 12.44
CA PRO A 11 8.72 2.81 12.49
C PRO A 11 8.36 1.79 11.41
N LYS A 12 7.70 0.69 11.81
CA LYS A 12 7.28 -0.33 10.86
C LYS A 12 6.41 0.33 9.80
N LEU A 13 6.80 0.18 8.53
CA LEU A 13 6.03 0.72 7.41
C LEU A 13 4.64 0.06 7.30
N LYS A 14 4.46 -1.13 7.89
CA LYS A 14 3.20 -1.87 7.88
C LYS A 14 2.92 -2.52 9.23
N ASN A 15 1.67 -2.43 9.69
CA ASN A 15 1.15 -3.17 10.82
C ASN A 15 -0.02 -4.06 10.36
N VAL A 16 0.17 -5.37 10.38
CA VAL A 16 -0.77 -6.34 9.83
C VAL A 16 -1.60 -6.93 10.96
N SER A 17 -2.93 -6.80 10.87
CA SER A 17 -3.87 -7.47 11.75
C SER A 17 -4.90 -8.26 10.93
N ARG A 18 -5.69 -9.09 11.61
CA ARG A 18 -6.74 -9.91 10.98
C ARG A 18 -7.82 -9.07 10.28
N LEU A 19 -8.15 -7.91 10.84
CA LEU A 19 -9.28 -7.08 10.39
C LEU A 19 -8.84 -5.92 9.49
N ARG A 20 -7.61 -5.45 9.68
CA ARG A 20 -7.04 -4.33 8.95
C ARG A 20 -5.53 -4.46 8.81
N THR A 21 -4.99 -3.81 7.80
CA THR A 21 -3.55 -3.62 7.66
C THR A 21 -3.28 -2.12 7.57
N GLU A 22 -2.41 -1.60 8.42
CA GLU A 22 -2.08 -0.18 8.49
C GLU A 22 -0.77 0.03 7.75
N HIS A 23 -0.72 0.97 6.80
CA HIS A 23 0.49 1.30 6.05
C HIS A 23 0.86 2.76 6.28
N GLN A 24 2.15 3.02 6.50
CA GLN A 24 2.72 4.34 6.35
C GLN A 24 2.97 4.60 4.85
N VAL A 25 2.28 5.57 4.29
CA VAL A 25 2.34 5.96 2.88
C VAL A 25 2.82 7.40 2.74
N TYR A 26 3.32 7.76 1.57
CA TYR A 26 3.72 9.14 1.26
C TYR A 26 2.57 9.88 0.61
N GLU A 27 2.31 11.09 1.10
CA GLU A 27 1.37 12.02 0.49
C GLU A 27 2.03 12.74 -0.69
N LEU A 28 1.43 12.65 -1.87
CA LEU A 28 1.96 13.22 -3.10
C LEU A 28 1.25 14.57 -3.39
N PRO A 29 2.00 15.69 -3.54
CA PRO A 29 1.41 16.95 -3.99
C PRO A 29 0.94 16.85 -5.45
N ASP A 30 -0.03 17.66 -5.86
CA ASP A 30 -0.61 17.58 -7.21
C ASP A 30 0.41 17.84 -8.34
N SER A 31 1.47 18.58 -8.05
CA SER A 31 2.57 18.84 -8.98
C SER A 31 3.63 17.71 -9.01
N HIS A 32 3.43 16.62 -8.27
CA HIS A 32 4.44 15.57 -8.12
C HIS A 32 4.67 14.82 -9.44
N PRO A 33 5.92 14.54 -9.85
CA PRO A 33 6.23 13.89 -11.13
C PRO A 33 5.57 12.53 -11.35
N LEU A 34 5.34 11.75 -10.28
CA LEU A 34 4.65 10.45 -10.34
C LEU A 34 3.19 10.55 -10.80
N LEU A 35 2.58 11.74 -10.72
CA LEU A 35 1.19 11.93 -11.13
C LEU A 35 1.06 12.28 -12.61
N LYS A 36 2.18 12.39 -13.34
CA LYS A 36 2.17 12.70 -14.77
C LYS A 36 1.43 11.60 -15.55
N GLY A 37 0.39 11.99 -16.27
CA GLY A 37 -0.44 11.07 -17.07
C GLY A 37 -1.60 10.44 -16.32
N LEU A 38 -1.77 10.74 -15.03
CA LEU A 38 -2.99 10.42 -14.28
C LEU A 38 -4.06 11.50 -14.47
N ASP A 39 -5.31 11.17 -14.14
CA ASP A 39 -6.38 12.15 -14.01
C ASP A 39 -5.95 13.27 -13.04
N LYS A 40 -6.26 14.53 -13.36
CA LYS A 40 -6.02 15.63 -12.42
C LYS A 40 -6.94 15.44 -11.22
N ARG A 41 -6.42 15.74 -10.02
CA ARG A 41 -7.24 15.72 -8.80
C ARG A 41 -8.43 16.68 -8.95
N GLU A 42 -9.61 16.19 -8.58
CA GLU A 42 -10.82 17.01 -8.54
C GLU A 42 -10.63 18.15 -7.53
N THR A 43 -11.05 19.36 -7.89
CA THR A 43 -10.75 20.58 -7.11
C THR A 43 -11.25 20.51 -5.66
N ASP A 44 -12.38 19.84 -5.44
CA ASP A 44 -12.99 19.69 -4.12
C ASP A 44 -12.66 18.35 -3.43
N ASP A 45 -11.68 17.60 -3.95
CA ASP A 45 -11.26 16.33 -3.34
C ASP A 45 -10.28 16.58 -2.18
N PRO A 46 -10.69 16.35 -0.91
CA PRO A 46 -9.84 16.61 0.23
C PRO A 46 -8.68 15.61 0.34
N CYS A 47 -8.76 14.47 -0.36
CA CYS A 47 -7.72 13.46 -0.36
C CYS A 47 -6.64 13.78 -1.40
N SER A 48 -5.38 13.75 -0.99
CA SER A 48 -4.23 13.77 -1.90
C SER A 48 -4.01 12.39 -2.53
N TYR A 49 -3.34 12.35 -3.68
CA TYR A 49 -2.74 11.10 -4.16
C TYR A 49 -1.72 10.58 -3.15
N LEU A 50 -1.63 9.26 -2.98
CA LEU A 50 -0.69 8.66 -2.02
C LEU A 50 0.17 7.59 -2.70
N LEU A 51 1.34 7.31 -2.13
CA LEU A 51 2.25 6.25 -2.55
C LEU A 51 2.49 5.26 -1.42
N ALA A 52 2.03 4.03 -1.60
CA ALA A 52 2.34 2.92 -0.71
C ALA A 52 3.58 2.17 -1.23
N ILE A 53 4.71 2.34 -0.53
CA ILE A 53 5.96 1.65 -0.89
C ILE A 53 5.91 0.15 -0.55
N TRP A 54 6.66 -0.61 -1.34
CA TRP A 54 6.83 -2.05 -1.17
C TRP A 54 8.09 -2.30 -0.34
N THR A 55 8.03 -3.33 0.50
CA THR A 55 9.24 -3.87 1.10
C THR A 55 9.99 -4.68 0.03
N PRO A 56 11.33 -4.64 -0.02
CA PRO A 56 12.10 -5.50 -0.92
C PRO A 56 11.64 -6.96 -0.86
N GLY A 57 11.56 -7.66 -1.99
CA GLY A 57 11.08 -9.05 -2.03
C GLY A 57 9.57 -9.28 -1.83
N GLU A 58 8.78 -8.24 -1.54
CA GLU A 58 7.32 -8.37 -1.59
C GLU A 58 6.81 -8.64 -3.01
N THR A 59 5.72 -9.41 -3.07
CA THR A 59 4.96 -9.70 -4.28
C THR A 59 3.53 -9.20 -4.14
N ALA A 60 2.80 -9.07 -5.24
CA ALA A 60 1.39 -8.67 -5.19
C ALA A 60 0.52 -9.63 -4.35
N ASN A 61 0.95 -10.90 -4.24
CA ASN A 61 0.22 -11.98 -3.58
C ASN A 61 0.62 -12.24 -2.12
N SER A 62 1.67 -11.59 -1.61
CA SER A 62 2.14 -11.81 -0.24
C SER A 62 2.62 -10.51 0.42
N ILE A 63 2.27 -10.33 1.68
CA ILE A 63 2.84 -9.28 2.55
C ILE A 63 4.21 -9.70 3.08
N GLN A 64 4.44 -11.01 3.25
CA GLN A 64 5.72 -11.52 3.75
C GLN A 64 6.71 -11.67 2.59
N PRO A 65 7.92 -11.11 2.71
CA PRO A 65 9.00 -11.39 1.76
C PRO A 65 9.35 -12.87 1.82
N SER A 66 9.80 -13.46 0.70
CA SER A 66 10.25 -14.85 0.70
C SER A 66 11.47 -15.02 1.61
N GLU A 67 11.56 -16.17 2.28
CA GLU A 67 12.70 -16.51 3.13
C GLU A 67 14.01 -16.57 2.32
N ARG A 68 15.14 -16.44 3.05
CA ARG A 68 16.51 -16.20 2.59
C ARG A 68 17.11 -17.36 1.77
N THR A 69 16.49 -17.79 0.70
CA THR A 69 16.92 -19.00 -0.02
C THR A 69 17.63 -18.66 -1.32
N CYS A 70 18.57 -17.71 -1.32
CA CYS A 70 19.49 -17.56 -2.44
C CYS A 70 20.95 -17.82 -2.00
N SER A 71 21.57 -18.83 -2.59
CA SER A 71 22.99 -19.19 -2.35
C SER A 71 23.97 -18.25 -3.08
N SER A 72 23.46 -17.24 -3.81
CA SER A 72 24.29 -16.39 -4.69
C SER A 72 25.20 -15.41 -3.95
N GLN A 73 25.09 -15.31 -2.61
CA GLN A 73 26.02 -14.52 -1.78
C GLN A 73 27.47 -15.03 -1.86
N GLU A 74 27.70 -16.29 -2.23
CA GLU A 74 29.05 -16.87 -2.33
C GLU A 74 29.87 -16.36 -3.53
N PHE A 75 29.26 -15.72 -4.53
CA PHE A 75 29.94 -15.32 -5.77
C PHE A 75 29.85 -13.82 -6.12
N GLY A 76 29.33 -12.98 -5.23
CA GLY A 76 29.14 -11.54 -5.50
C GLY A 76 28.15 -11.22 -6.62
N LYS A 77 27.41 -12.22 -7.14
CA LYS A 77 26.37 -12.07 -8.15
C LYS A 77 24.97 -12.07 -7.51
N LEU A 78 24.10 -11.17 -7.96
CA LEU A 78 22.70 -11.13 -7.55
C LEU A 78 21.92 -12.23 -8.27
N CYS A 79 21.01 -12.93 -7.58
CA CYS A 79 20.17 -13.95 -8.19
C CYS A 79 19.08 -13.31 -9.08
N ASP A 80 18.67 -13.97 -10.16
CA ASP A 80 17.60 -13.46 -11.06
C ASP A 80 16.19 -13.56 -10.48
N GLU A 81 16.06 -14.12 -9.28
CA GLU A 81 14.78 -14.27 -8.60
C GLU A 81 14.21 -12.91 -8.14
N LYS A 82 13.02 -12.58 -8.65
CA LYS A 82 12.32 -11.31 -8.39
C LYS A 82 11.70 -11.23 -6.99
N THR A 83 11.56 -12.35 -6.29
CA THR A 83 11.01 -12.44 -4.93
C THR A 83 12.09 -12.38 -3.86
N CYS A 84 13.36 -12.59 -4.22
CA CYS A 84 14.46 -12.64 -3.27
C CYS A 84 14.64 -11.33 -2.50
N PHE A 85 14.41 -11.38 -1.18
CA PHE A 85 14.52 -10.21 -0.30
C PHE A 85 15.93 -9.60 -0.30
N SER A 86 16.97 -10.42 -0.14
CA SER A 86 18.36 -9.96 -0.01
C SER A 86 18.86 -9.32 -1.30
N CYS A 87 18.68 -10.01 -2.44
CA CYS A 87 19.10 -9.48 -3.73
C CYS A 87 18.31 -8.24 -4.14
N ASN A 88 16.99 -8.20 -3.90
CA ASN A 88 16.21 -7.00 -4.18
C ASN A 88 16.59 -5.83 -3.27
N SER A 89 16.91 -6.08 -2.00
CA SER A 89 17.39 -5.01 -1.10
C SER A 89 18.65 -4.35 -1.65
N ILE A 90 19.59 -5.14 -2.18
CA ILE A 90 20.82 -4.63 -2.80
C ILE A 90 20.51 -3.92 -4.13
N ARG A 91 19.61 -4.46 -4.96
CA ARG A 91 19.18 -3.82 -6.23
C ARG A 91 18.53 -2.46 -5.99
N GLU A 92 17.57 -2.38 -5.09
CA GLU A 92 16.88 -1.14 -4.72
C GLU A 92 17.86 -0.13 -4.10
N ALA A 93 18.80 -0.58 -3.26
CA ALA A 93 19.83 0.28 -2.70
C ALA A 93 20.83 0.81 -3.75
N SER A 94 21.28 -0.04 -4.68
CA SER A 94 22.24 0.36 -5.73
C SER A 94 21.60 1.28 -6.77
N SER A 95 20.33 1.06 -7.12
CA SER A 95 19.58 1.90 -8.06
C SER A 95 19.01 3.18 -7.43
N GLN A 96 19.04 3.31 -6.09
CA GLN A 96 18.43 4.41 -5.35
C GLN A 96 16.94 4.59 -5.65
N THR A 97 16.24 3.50 -5.98
CA THR A 97 14.80 3.46 -6.21
C THR A 97 14.10 2.59 -5.16
N VAL A 98 12.79 2.77 -5.06
CA VAL A 98 11.88 1.88 -4.31
C VAL A 98 10.67 1.58 -5.17
N ARG A 99 10.08 0.42 -4.96
CA ARG A 99 8.86 0.01 -5.64
C ARG A 99 7.62 0.55 -4.91
N GLY A 100 6.59 0.94 -5.66
CA GLY A 100 5.40 1.58 -5.09
C GLY A 100 4.10 1.24 -5.79
N THR A 101 2.99 1.40 -5.06
CA THR A 101 1.62 1.41 -5.61
C THR A 101 0.99 2.76 -5.35
N LEU A 102 0.30 3.30 -6.34
CA LEU A 102 -0.44 4.54 -6.22
C LEU A 102 -1.79 4.29 -5.54
N LEU A 103 -2.18 5.20 -4.64
CA LEU A 103 -3.53 5.27 -4.11
C LEU A 103 -4.18 6.55 -4.63
N ILE A 104 -5.38 6.39 -5.17
CA ILE A 104 -6.08 7.44 -5.89
C ILE A 104 -7.25 7.91 -5.01
N PRO A 105 -7.40 9.22 -4.78
CA PRO A 105 -8.57 9.79 -4.11
C PRO A 105 -9.88 9.27 -4.72
N CYS A 106 -10.86 8.85 -3.91
CA CYS A 106 -12.05 8.20 -4.46
C CYS A 106 -12.90 9.12 -5.36
N ARG A 107 -12.96 10.42 -5.06
CA ARG A 107 -13.75 11.39 -5.84
C ARG A 107 -13.09 11.67 -7.19
N THR A 108 -11.78 11.82 -7.22
CA THR A 108 -10.98 11.85 -8.46
C THR A 108 -11.08 10.52 -9.23
N ALA A 109 -10.94 9.43 -8.47
CA ALA A 109 -11.40 8.05 -8.70
C ALA A 109 -12.65 7.92 -9.56
N MET A 110 -13.61 8.82 -9.35
CA MET A 110 -14.95 8.76 -9.90
C MET A 110 -15.32 10.02 -10.69
N ARG A 111 -14.36 10.93 -10.98
CA ARG A 111 -14.59 12.20 -11.69
C ARG A 111 -15.73 13.01 -11.07
N GLY A 112 -15.70 13.14 -9.76
CA GLY A 112 -16.73 13.86 -9.01
C GLY A 112 -18.07 13.15 -8.89
N SER A 113 -18.29 12.01 -9.56
CA SER A 113 -19.53 11.24 -9.40
C SER A 113 -19.55 10.60 -8.01
N PHE A 114 -20.47 11.06 -7.17
CA PHE A 114 -20.70 10.45 -5.86
C PHE A 114 -21.22 9.01 -6.07
N PRO A 115 -20.59 7.99 -5.47
CA PRO A 115 -21.23 6.68 -5.37
C PRO A 115 -22.53 6.88 -4.59
N LEU A 116 -23.67 6.74 -5.27
CA LEU A 116 -25.00 6.89 -4.69
C LEU A 116 -25.13 5.90 -3.52
N ASN A 117 -24.99 6.46 -2.31
CA ASN A 117 -25.32 6.00 -0.97
C ASN A 117 -24.27 6.56 0.00
N GLY A 118 -24.53 7.79 0.46
CA GLY A 118 -23.70 8.52 1.40
C GLY A 118 -23.39 7.67 2.63
N THR A 119 -22.12 7.36 2.82
CA THR A 119 -21.61 6.95 4.13
C THR A 119 -20.46 7.88 4.48
N TYR A 120 -20.44 8.30 5.75
CA TYR A 120 -19.58 9.32 6.35
C TYR A 120 -18.06 9.16 6.05
N PHE A 121 -17.62 7.96 5.66
CA PHE A 121 -16.21 7.63 5.45
C PHE A 121 -15.72 7.79 4.00
N GLN A 122 -16.55 8.29 3.09
CA GLN A 122 -16.14 8.58 1.71
C GLN A 122 -15.14 9.75 1.60
N VAL A 123 -15.09 10.63 2.61
CA VAL A 123 -14.22 11.82 2.60
C VAL A 123 -12.73 11.46 2.61
N ASN A 124 -12.36 10.37 3.28
CA ASN A 124 -10.97 9.90 3.40
C ASN A 124 -10.71 8.61 2.61
N GLU A 125 -11.64 8.22 1.73
CA GLU A 125 -11.53 6.99 0.96
C GLU A 125 -10.59 7.19 -0.23
N VAL A 126 -9.63 6.26 -0.37
CA VAL A 126 -8.74 6.14 -1.51
C VAL A 126 -8.85 4.74 -2.11
N PHE A 127 -8.63 4.60 -3.41
CA PHE A 127 -8.56 3.32 -4.08
C PHE A 127 -7.12 2.94 -4.40
N ALA A 128 -6.77 1.66 -4.23
CA ALA A 128 -5.47 1.18 -4.68
C ALA A 128 -5.49 0.99 -6.20
N ASP A 129 -4.59 1.65 -6.92
CA ASP A 129 -4.46 1.44 -8.36
C ASP A 129 -4.11 -0.02 -8.65
N HIS A 130 -4.94 -0.69 -9.45
CA HIS A 130 -4.83 -2.13 -9.67
C HIS A 130 -3.56 -2.50 -10.45
N ASP A 131 -3.22 -1.71 -11.46
CA ASP A 131 -2.06 -1.97 -12.32
C ASP A 131 -0.76 -1.85 -11.50
N SER A 132 -0.55 -0.74 -10.78
CA SER A 132 0.61 -0.58 -9.90
C SER A 132 0.56 -1.42 -8.62
N SER A 133 -0.58 -2.06 -8.31
CA SER A 133 -0.65 -3.08 -7.26
C SER A 133 -0.12 -4.44 -7.71
N ILE A 134 -0.13 -4.71 -9.02
CA ILE A 134 0.41 -5.93 -9.63
C ILE A 134 1.85 -5.69 -10.11
N ASN A 135 2.04 -4.60 -10.85
CA ASN A 135 3.29 -4.18 -11.47
C ASN A 135 3.75 -2.87 -10.81
N PRO A 136 4.45 -2.91 -9.66
CA PRO A 136 4.81 -1.69 -8.94
C PRO A 136 5.65 -0.75 -9.79
N ILE A 137 5.45 0.55 -9.56
CA ILE A 137 6.25 1.60 -10.18
C ILE A 137 7.58 1.76 -9.46
N ASP A 138 8.65 2.01 -10.22
CA ASP A 138 9.96 2.36 -9.67
C ASP A 138 10.02 3.85 -9.37
N VAL A 139 10.30 4.18 -8.11
CA VAL A 139 10.28 5.55 -7.59
C VAL A 139 11.66 5.92 -7.05
N PRO A 140 12.33 6.94 -7.59
CA PRO A 140 13.57 7.46 -7.02
C PRO A 140 13.37 7.89 -5.57
N ARG A 141 14.25 7.44 -4.66
CA ARG A 141 14.15 7.77 -3.22
C ARG A 141 14.18 9.28 -2.96
N ALA A 142 14.92 10.02 -3.78
CA ALA A 142 15.01 11.47 -3.73
C ALA A 142 13.64 12.17 -3.91
N TRP A 143 12.72 11.57 -4.66
CA TRP A 143 11.40 12.16 -4.91
C TRP A 143 10.48 12.11 -3.67
N ILE A 144 10.69 11.14 -2.79
CA ILE A 144 9.80 10.88 -1.65
C ILE A 144 10.43 11.19 -0.28
N TRP A 145 11.73 11.47 -0.23
CA TRP A 145 12.50 11.66 1.00
C TRP A 145 11.91 12.75 1.92
N ASN A 146 11.43 13.86 1.35
CA ASN A 146 10.87 15.00 2.07
C ASN A 146 9.34 15.02 2.12
N LEU A 147 8.68 13.96 1.65
CA LEU A 147 7.22 13.95 1.59
C LEU A 147 6.61 13.57 2.95
N PRO A 148 5.45 14.17 3.31
CA PRO A 148 4.77 13.81 4.54
C PRO A 148 4.30 12.36 4.49
N ARG A 149 4.41 11.68 5.63
CA ARG A 149 3.85 10.34 5.81
C ARG A 149 2.47 10.41 6.46
N ARG A 150 1.60 9.50 6.01
CA ARG A 150 0.22 9.33 6.49
C ARG A 150 -0.09 7.86 6.69
N THR A 151 -1.07 7.56 7.53
CA THR A 151 -1.53 6.19 7.73
C THR A 151 -2.71 5.89 6.81
N VAL A 152 -2.63 4.81 6.04
CA VAL A 152 -3.78 4.23 5.33
C VAL A 152 -4.17 2.92 5.99
N TYR A 153 -5.46 2.77 6.26
CA TYR A 153 -6.07 1.56 6.79
C TYR A 153 -6.69 0.75 5.65
N PHE A 154 -6.10 -0.41 5.38
CA PHE A 154 -6.62 -1.37 4.41
C PHE A 154 -7.49 -2.42 5.09
N GLY A 155 -8.60 -2.81 4.46
CA GLY A 155 -9.50 -3.83 5.01
C GLY A 155 -10.57 -4.26 4.01
N THR A 156 -11.52 -5.08 4.45
CA THR A 156 -12.63 -5.54 3.59
C THR A 156 -13.82 -4.57 3.56
N SER A 157 -13.97 -3.76 4.61
CA SER A 157 -15.03 -2.76 4.74
C SER A 157 -14.69 -1.78 5.86
N ILE A 158 -15.30 -0.60 5.82
CA ILE A 158 -15.15 0.43 6.86
C ILE A 158 -15.49 -0.09 8.26
N PRO A 159 -16.65 -0.75 8.50
CA PRO A 159 -16.94 -1.30 9.83
C PRO A 159 -15.90 -2.32 10.30
N THR A 160 -15.33 -3.10 9.38
CA THR A 160 -14.32 -4.10 9.73
C THR A 160 -12.99 -3.46 10.11
N ILE A 161 -12.58 -2.40 9.39
CA ILE A 161 -11.38 -1.62 9.71
C ILE A 161 -11.49 -1.05 11.11
N PHE A 162 -12.61 -0.42 11.44
CA PHE A 162 -12.79 0.26 12.72
C PHE A 162 -13.21 -0.66 13.88
N LYS A 163 -13.52 -1.92 13.60
CA LYS A 163 -13.91 -2.88 14.64
C LYS A 163 -12.76 -3.09 15.65
N GLY A 164 -13.08 -2.86 16.93
CA GLY A 164 -12.14 -3.00 18.04
C GLY A 164 -11.15 -1.85 18.19
N LEU A 165 -11.32 -0.73 17.48
CA LEU A 165 -10.64 0.53 17.79
C LEU A 165 -11.40 1.29 18.88
N SER A 166 -10.67 2.04 19.70
CA SER A 166 -11.28 2.99 20.64
C SER A 166 -11.88 4.17 19.88
N THR A 167 -12.75 4.94 20.54
CA THR A 167 -13.34 6.15 19.97
C THR A 167 -12.27 7.15 19.54
N GLU A 168 -11.21 7.32 20.33
CA GLU A 168 -10.09 8.20 20.03
C GLU A 168 -9.31 7.69 18.82
N GLY A 169 -9.13 6.37 18.71
CA GLY A 169 -8.52 5.74 17.54
C GLY A 169 -9.31 6.01 16.26
N ILE A 170 -10.64 5.87 16.32
CA ILE A 170 -11.53 6.17 15.19
C ILE A 170 -11.46 7.66 14.81
N GLN A 171 -11.52 8.57 15.79
CA GLN A 171 -11.38 10.01 15.57
C GLN A 171 -10.04 10.37 14.94
N TYR A 172 -8.95 9.79 15.42
CA TYR A 172 -7.62 10.01 14.85
C TYR A 172 -7.57 9.57 13.38
N CYS A 173 -8.10 8.39 13.07
CA CYS A 173 -8.18 7.91 11.68
C CYS A 173 -9.00 8.86 10.80
N PHE A 174 -10.09 9.41 11.34
CA PHE A 174 -10.93 10.35 10.62
C PHE A 174 -10.24 11.69 10.36
N TRP A 175 -9.41 12.19 11.27
CA TRP A 175 -8.73 13.47 11.09
C TRP A 175 -7.41 13.38 10.32
N ARG A 176 -6.72 12.24 10.39
CA ARG A 176 -5.32 12.12 9.92
C ARG A 176 -5.03 10.89 9.09
N GLY A 177 -6.00 10.00 8.92
CA GLY A 177 -5.84 8.74 8.21
C GLY A 177 -6.70 8.66 6.95
N PHE A 178 -6.38 7.65 6.16
CA PHE A 178 -7.10 7.29 4.94
C PHE A 178 -7.61 5.86 5.03
N VAL A 179 -8.65 5.54 4.28
CA VAL A 179 -9.22 4.19 4.24
C VAL A 179 -9.23 3.65 2.81
N CYS A 180 -8.87 2.38 2.65
CA CYS A 180 -8.87 1.73 1.35
C CYS A 180 -9.45 0.32 1.47
N VAL A 181 -10.59 0.09 0.82
CA VAL A 181 -11.30 -1.21 0.89
C VAL A 181 -11.33 -1.96 -0.43
N ARG A 182 -10.91 -1.31 -1.53
CA ARG A 182 -10.92 -1.88 -2.87
C ARG A 182 -9.77 -1.34 -3.72
N GLY A 183 -9.38 -2.15 -4.70
CA GLY A 183 -8.58 -1.69 -5.82
C GLY A 183 -9.45 -1.03 -6.89
N PHE A 184 -8.79 -0.36 -7.82
CA PHE A 184 -9.44 0.36 -8.91
C PHE A 184 -8.62 0.26 -10.18
N ASP A 185 -9.26 -0.13 -11.27
CA ASP A 185 -8.64 -0.17 -12.59
C ASP A 185 -8.88 1.17 -13.27
N GLN A 186 -7.83 1.98 -13.42
CA GLN A 186 -7.94 3.32 -14.01
C GLN A 186 -8.42 3.30 -15.47
N LYS A 187 -8.08 2.25 -16.23
CA LYS A 187 -8.40 2.16 -17.66
C LYS A 187 -9.87 1.84 -17.86
N THR A 188 -10.37 0.83 -17.14
CA THR A 188 -11.76 0.37 -17.27
C THR A 188 -12.70 1.06 -16.29
N ARG A 189 -12.16 1.80 -15.31
CA ARG A 189 -12.88 2.43 -14.20
C ARG A 189 -13.65 1.43 -13.33
N ALA A 190 -13.29 0.15 -13.41
CA ALA A 190 -13.97 -0.90 -12.69
C ALA A 190 -13.38 -1.09 -11.27
N PRO A 191 -14.23 -1.42 -10.27
CA PRO A 191 -13.74 -1.84 -8.96
C PRO A 191 -12.99 -3.17 -9.08
N ARG A 192 -11.90 -3.30 -8.32
CA ARG A 192 -11.08 -4.53 -8.24
C ARG A 192 -10.92 -4.98 -6.79
N PRO A 193 -10.70 -6.28 -6.53
CA PRO A 193 -10.31 -6.75 -5.20
C PRO A 193 -8.99 -6.09 -4.76
N LEU A 194 -8.84 -5.85 -3.45
CA LEU A 194 -7.54 -5.48 -2.89
C LEU A 194 -6.53 -6.62 -3.06
N MET A 195 -5.30 -6.25 -3.43
CA MET A 195 -4.18 -7.18 -3.49
C MET A 195 -3.77 -7.64 -2.09
N ALA A 196 -3.33 -8.89 -1.98
CA ALA A 196 -2.95 -9.51 -0.72
C ALA A 196 -1.87 -8.72 0.02
N ARG A 197 -0.94 -8.09 -0.72
CA ARG A 197 0.13 -7.24 -0.18
C ARG A 197 -0.35 -6.00 0.58
N LEU A 198 -1.59 -5.57 0.34
CA LEU A 198 -2.24 -4.43 0.98
C LEU A 198 -3.08 -4.93 2.15
N HIS A 199 -3.91 -5.93 1.91
CA HIS A 199 -4.64 -6.62 2.97
C HIS A 199 -5.07 -8.02 2.51
N PHE A 200 -4.84 -9.03 3.35
CA PHE A 200 -5.30 -10.38 3.09
C PHE A 200 -6.40 -10.76 4.09
N PRO A 201 -7.67 -10.89 3.66
CA PRO A 201 -8.77 -11.16 4.57
C PRO A 201 -8.74 -12.59 5.09
N ALA A 202 -9.06 -12.75 6.37
CA ALA A 202 -9.09 -14.06 7.04
C ALA A 202 -10.01 -15.09 6.35
N SER A 203 -11.09 -14.65 5.70
CA SER A 203 -12.01 -15.52 4.97
C SER A 203 -11.38 -16.21 3.75
N LYS A 204 -10.30 -15.64 3.19
CA LYS A 204 -9.52 -16.30 2.12
C LYS A 204 -8.53 -17.32 2.66
N LEU A 205 -8.14 -17.20 3.94
CA LEU A 205 -7.23 -18.13 4.60
C LEU A 205 -7.89 -19.51 4.83
N THR A 206 -9.20 -19.54 5.12
CA THR A 206 -9.96 -20.77 5.35
C THR A 206 -10.26 -21.54 4.07
N ARG A 207 -10.48 -20.84 2.93
CA ARG A 207 -10.72 -21.50 1.62
C ARG A 207 -9.52 -22.28 1.10
N THR A 208 -8.29 -21.89 1.42
CA THR A 208 -7.09 -22.61 0.99
C THR A 208 -6.88 -23.90 1.78
N LYS A 209 -7.34 -23.96 3.04
CA LYS A 209 -7.29 -25.19 3.86
C LYS A 209 -8.31 -26.26 3.42
N GLY A 210 -9.42 -25.88 2.80
CA GLY A 210 -10.46 -26.81 2.34
C GLY A 210 -10.24 -27.40 0.94
N LYS A 211 -9.05 -27.24 0.34
CA LYS A 211 -8.73 -27.75 -1.01
C LYS A 211 -7.62 -28.81 -1.04
N THR A 212 -7.19 -29.31 0.11
CA THR A 212 -6.06 -30.25 0.22
C THR A 212 -6.43 -31.65 0.70
N GLU A 213 -7.71 -32.03 0.68
CA GLU A 213 -8.15 -33.41 0.91
C GLU A 213 -9.18 -33.77 -0.16
N ASP A 214 -8.69 -34.30 -1.28
CA ASP A 214 -9.34 -35.30 -2.12
C ASP A 214 -8.39 -35.61 -3.29
N ARG A 215 -7.43 -36.51 -3.01
CA ARG A 215 -6.76 -37.36 -3.99
C ARG A 215 -6.03 -38.49 -3.29
#